data_AF-A0A970ARD3-F1
#
_entry.id   AF-A0A970ARD3-F1
#
_cell.length_a   1.000
_cell.length_b   1.000
_cell.length_c   1.000
_cell.angle_alpha   90.00
_cell.angle_beta   90.00
_cell.angle_gamma   90.00
#
_symmetry.space_group_name_H-M   'P 1'
#
loop_
_entity.id
_entity.type
_entity.pdbx_description
1 polymer ?
#
loop_
_entity_poly.entity_id
_entity_poly.type
_entity_poly.pdbx_seq_one_letter_code
_entity_poly.pdbx_strand_id
1 'polypeptide(L)'
;GKTARITRMPLNLLRTIRNIIRFFQWGWNVSDRLAFTEVLASGKPLDAPMDETYKAFDIDKSQITTLESYLQEYFNRITKKLRELDYQQNKGKKKKEKRTPFKQSS
;
A
#
# COMPACT_ATOMS: atom_id res chain seq x y z
N GLY A 1 11.52 -11.88 -5.84
CA GLY A 1 10.66 -11.29 -4.78
C GLY A 1 11.25 -11.61 -3.43
N LYS A 2 11.02 -10.77 -2.41
CA LYS A 2 11.33 -11.13 -1.02
C LYS A 2 10.08 -11.76 -0.43
N THR A 3 10.19 -12.91 0.22
CA THR A 3 9.09 -13.53 0.97
C THR A 3 8.64 -12.58 2.08
N ALA A 4 7.39 -12.12 2.03
CA ALA A 4 6.84 -11.28 3.07
C ALA A 4 6.79 -12.07 4.39
N ARG A 5 7.33 -11.51 5.47
CA ARG A 5 7.15 -12.07 6.81
C ARG A 5 5.72 -11.77 7.25
N ILE A 6 4.87 -12.79 7.26
CA ILE A 6 3.49 -12.67 7.71
C ILE A 6 3.46 -12.85 9.23
N THR A 7 3.38 -11.74 9.97
CA THR A 7 3.16 -11.77 11.41
C THR A 7 1.66 -11.92 11.68
N ARG A 8 1.25 -13.07 12.23
CA ARG A 8 -0.14 -13.30 12.65
C ARG A 8 -0.36 -12.67 14.03
N MET A 9 -1.08 -11.56 14.08
CA MET A 9 -1.41 -10.90 15.35
C MET A 9 -2.79 -11.34 15.86
N PRO A 10 -2.94 -11.61 17.16
CA PRO A 10 -4.24 -11.96 17.71
C PRO A 10 -5.19 -10.75 17.69
N LEU A 11 -6.45 -10.99 17.33
CA LEU A 11 -7.48 -9.95 17.20
C LEU A 11 -7.69 -9.15 18.50
N ASN A 12 -7.60 -9.82 19.65
CA ASN A 12 -7.75 -9.17 20.95
C ASN A 12 -6.65 -8.12 21.19
N LEU A 13 -5.41 -8.39 20.76
CA LEU A 13 -4.33 -7.42 20.87
C LEU A 13 -4.59 -6.20 19.99
N LEU A 14 -5.02 -6.41 18.74
CA LEU A 14 -5.36 -5.33 17.82
C LEU A 14 -6.50 -4.46 18.34
N ARG A 15 -7.55 -5.06 18.93
CA ARG A 15 -8.67 -4.35 19.56
C ARG A 15 -8.22 -3.51 20.76
N THR A 16 -7.36 -4.04 21.62
CA THR A 16 -6.81 -3.31 22.77
C THR A 16 -5.97 -2.11 22.32
N ILE A 17 -5.08 -2.32 21.35
CA ILE A 17 -4.26 -1.24 20.79
C ILE A 17 -5.14 -0.17 20.14
N ARG A 18 -6.17 -0.55 19.38
CA ARG A 18 -7.13 0.38 18.79
C ARG A 18 -7.78 1.27 19.86
N ASN A 19 -8.22 0.68 20.97
CA ASN A 19 -8.87 1.40 22.05
C ASN A 19 -7.91 2.37 22.76
N ILE A 20 -6.66 1.96 22.99
CA ILE A 20 -5.60 2.81 23.56
C ILE A 20 -5.32 4.01 22.63
N ILE A 21 -5.14 3.75 21.33
CA ILE A 21 -4.82 4.79 20.34
C ILE A 21 -5.99 5.77 20.16
N ARG A 22 -7.24 5.28 20.25
CA ARG A 22 -8.44 6.13 20.10
C ARG A 22 -8.58 7.17 21.22
N PHE A 23 -8.01 6.90 22.40
CA PHE A 23 -8.04 7.83 23.53
C PHE A 23 -7.33 9.15 23.20
N PHE A 24 -6.33 9.11 22.32
CA PHE A 24 -5.59 10.30 21.92
C PHE A 24 -6.11 10.84 20.58
N GLN A 25 -6.42 12.15 20.53
CA GLN A 25 -6.97 12.79 19.33
C GLN A 25 -6.05 12.65 18.09
N TRP A 26 -4.73 12.67 18.29
CA TRP A 26 -3.75 12.44 17.22
C TRP A 26 -3.80 11.01 16.66
N GLY A 27 -4.33 10.06 17.44
CA GLY A 27 -4.40 8.64 17.10
C GLY A 27 -5.65 8.24 16.32
N TRP A 28 -6.65 9.11 16.18
CA TRP A 28 -7.94 8.75 15.56
C TRP A 28 -7.81 8.13 14.17
N ASN A 29 -7.01 8.74 13.29
CA ASN A 29 -6.81 8.25 11.92
C ASN A 29 -6.12 6.86 11.89
N VAL A 30 -5.27 6.57 12.87
CA VAL A 30 -4.64 5.25 13.04
C VAL A 30 -5.63 4.25 13.62
N SER A 31 -6.43 4.67 14.61
CA SER A 31 -7.47 3.85 15.23
C SER A 31 -8.54 3.43 14.21
N ASP A 32 -8.95 4.33 13.33
CA ASP A 32 -9.91 4.06 12.25
C ASP A 32 -9.36 3.02 11.28
N ARG A 33 -8.07 3.11 10.90
CA ARG A 33 -7.40 2.09 10.07
C ARG A 33 -7.30 0.75 10.79
N LEU A 34 -7.03 0.76 12.10
CA LEU A 34 -7.02 -0.47 12.89
C LEU A 34 -8.42 -1.08 13.03
N ALA A 35 -9.50 -0.28 12.96
CA ALA A 35 -10.85 -0.81 12.95
C ALA A 35 -11.13 -1.71 11.72
N PHE A 36 -10.42 -1.51 10.60
CA PHE A 36 -10.50 -2.39 9.43
C PHE A 36 -10.13 -3.86 9.75
N THR A 37 -9.35 -4.10 10.81
CA THR A 37 -9.00 -5.46 11.23
C THR A 37 -10.22 -6.30 11.62
N GLU A 38 -11.36 -5.68 11.95
CA GLU A 38 -12.62 -6.38 12.20
C GLU A 38 -13.21 -7.01 10.93
N VAL A 39 -12.91 -6.46 9.74
CA VAL A 39 -13.33 -7.04 8.46
C VAL A 39 -12.65 -8.40 8.26
N LEU A 40 -11.37 -8.49 8.63
CA LEU A 40 -10.60 -9.73 8.64
C LEU A 40 -11.04 -10.66 9.78
N ALA A 41 -11.51 -10.09 10.90
CA ALA A 41 -12.01 -10.83 12.06
C ALA A 41 -13.37 -11.49 11.83
N SER A 42 -14.10 -11.10 10.79
CA SER A 42 -15.43 -11.62 10.47
C SER A 42 -15.46 -13.14 10.25
N GLY A 43 -14.29 -13.77 10.08
CA GLY A 43 -14.13 -15.22 9.91
C GLY A 43 -14.65 -15.74 8.58
N LYS A 44 -15.21 -14.86 7.74
CA LYS A 44 -15.64 -15.19 6.40
C LYS A 44 -14.43 -15.13 5.46
N PRO A 45 -14.13 -16.20 4.72
CA PRO A 45 -13.12 -16.14 3.67
C PRO A 45 -13.50 -15.04 2.67
N LEU A 46 -12.54 -14.17 2.37
CA LEU A 46 -12.70 -13.10 1.36
C LEU A 46 -12.16 -13.55 -0.01
N ASP A 47 -11.81 -14.82 -0.13
CA ASP A 47 -11.30 -15.50 -1.31
C ASP A 47 -12.33 -16.51 -1.82
N ALA A 48 -13.32 -16.02 -2.57
CA ALA A 48 -14.26 -16.87 -3.29
C ALA A 48 -13.69 -17.29 -4.66
N PRO A 49 -13.91 -18.53 -5.12
CA PRO A 49 -13.49 -18.97 -6.44
C PRO A 49 -14.27 -18.23 -7.54
N MET A 50 -13.59 -17.88 -8.63
CA MET A 50 -14.18 -17.18 -9.78
C MET A 50 -14.72 -18.15 -10.85
N ASP A 51 -14.65 -19.46 -10.63
CA ASP A 51 -14.96 -20.46 -11.67
C ASP A 51 -16.43 -20.39 -12.14
N GLU A 52 -17.38 -20.04 -11.26
CA GLU A 52 -18.77 -19.80 -11.64
C GLU A 52 -18.94 -18.54 -12.50
N THR A 53 -18.26 -17.45 -12.13
CA THR A 53 -18.24 -16.20 -12.90
C THR A 53 -17.68 -16.43 -14.30
N TYR A 54 -16.57 -17.17 -14.41
CA TYR A 54 -15.98 -17.47 -15.72
C TYR A 54 -16.93 -18.28 -16.60
N LYS A 55 -17.65 -19.26 -16.04
CA LYS A 55 -18.67 -20.02 -16.79
C LYS A 55 -19.84 -19.14 -17.21
N ALA A 56 -20.32 -18.26 -16.33
CA ALA A 56 -21.48 -17.41 -16.61
C ALA A 56 -21.23 -16.41 -17.76
N PHE A 57 -19.98 -15.99 -17.95
CA PHE A 57 -19.59 -15.05 -18.99
C PHE A 57 -18.81 -15.69 -20.16
N ASP A 58 -18.71 -17.02 -20.20
CA ASP A 58 -17.94 -17.78 -21.20
C ASP A 58 -16.49 -17.29 -21.36
N ILE A 59 -15.82 -17.03 -20.22
CA ILE A 59 -14.45 -16.52 -20.21
C ILE A 59 -13.45 -17.66 -19.96
N ASP A 60 -12.48 -17.79 -20.86
CA ASP A 60 -11.33 -18.65 -20.62
C ASP A 60 -10.39 -18.01 -19.57
N LYS A 61 -10.19 -18.73 -18.45
CA LYS A 61 -9.28 -18.36 -17.37
C LYS A 61 -7.85 -18.13 -17.85
N SER A 62 -7.41 -18.76 -18.94
CA SER A 62 -6.09 -18.57 -19.54
C SER A 62 -5.88 -17.15 -20.10
N GLN A 63 -6.97 -16.46 -20.43
CA GLN A 63 -6.96 -15.12 -21.02
C GLN A 63 -6.97 -14.00 -19.95
N ILE A 64 -7.20 -14.33 -18.68
CA ILE A 64 -7.28 -13.35 -17.59
C ILE A 64 -6.00 -13.41 -16.74
N THR A 65 -5.43 -12.23 -16.46
CA THR A 65 -4.34 -12.10 -15.46
C THR A 65 -4.86 -12.27 -14.03
N THR A 66 -4.04 -12.84 -13.16
CA THR A 66 -4.37 -12.86 -11.73
C THR A 66 -4.30 -11.46 -11.13
N LEU A 67 -5.14 -11.20 -10.12
CA LEU A 67 -5.14 -9.94 -9.37
C LEU A 67 -3.76 -9.65 -8.77
N GLU A 68 -3.10 -10.67 -8.22
CA GLU A 68 -1.75 -10.54 -7.64
C GLU A 68 -0.73 -10.06 -8.67
N SER A 69 -0.71 -10.68 -9.86
CA SER A 69 0.20 -10.28 -10.93
C SER A 69 -0.06 -8.83 -11.36
N TYR A 70 -1.34 -8.45 -11.51
CA TYR A 70 -1.73 -7.10 -11.85
C TYR A 70 -1.31 -6.08 -10.79
N LEU A 71 -1.59 -6.34 -9.51
CA LEU A 71 -1.21 -5.45 -8.41
C LEU A 71 0.31 -5.33 -8.27
N GLN A 72 1.04 -6.44 -8.42
CA GLN A 72 2.50 -6.42 -8.40
C GLN A 72 3.05 -5.52 -9.51
N GLU A 73 2.54 -5.65 -10.75
CA GLU A 73 2.95 -4.79 -11.85
C GLU A 73 2.59 -3.32 -11.60
N TYR A 74 1.36 -3.06 -11.18
CA TYR A 74 0.83 -1.73 -10.89
C TYR A 74 1.67 -0.99 -9.84
N PHE A 75 1.92 -1.60 -8.68
CA PHE A 75 2.73 -0.99 -7.63
C PHE A 75 4.20 -0.86 -8.00
N ASN A 76 4.73 -1.77 -8.82
CA ASN A 76 6.07 -1.61 -9.38
C ASN A 76 6.15 -0.37 -10.29
N ARG A 77 5.16 -0.14 -11.14
CA ARG A 77 5.09 1.04 -12.01
C ARG A 77 5.00 2.33 -11.19
N ILE A 78 4.12 2.39 -10.19
CA ILE A 78 4.00 3.55 -9.28
C ILE A 78 5.32 3.83 -8.58
N THR A 79 5.93 2.80 -7.99
CA THR A 79 7.18 2.98 -7.23
C THR A 79 8.33 3.46 -8.14
N LYS A 80 8.42 2.93 -9.36
CA LYS A 80 9.37 3.42 -10.37
C LYS A 80 9.14 4.90 -10.69
N LYS A 81 7.88 5.31 -10.88
CA LYS A 81 7.53 6.72 -11.16
C LYS A 81 7.84 7.64 -9.98
N LEU A 82 7.55 7.23 -8.74
CA LEU A 82 7.90 8.00 -7.55
C LEU A 82 9.42 8.23 -7.43
N ARG A 83 10.23 7.18 -7.66
CA ARG A 83 11.70 7.31 -7.66
C ARG A 83 12.22 8.23 -8.75
N GLU A 84 11.65 8.14 -9.94
CA GLU A 84 12.02 9.03 -11.06
C GLU A 84 11.72 10.49 -10.72
N LEU A 85 10.54 10.78 -10.16
CA LEU A 85 10.16 12.14 -9.76
C LEU A 85 11.09 12.70 -8.68
N ASP A 86 11.40 11.92 -7.64
CA ASP A 86 12.36 12.33 -6.60
C ASP A 86 13.75 12.63 -7.18
N TYR A 87 14.24 11.75 -8.06
CA TYR A 87 15.53 11.94 -8.73
C TYR A 87 15.55 13.23 -9.57
N GLN A 88 14.51 13.49 -10.34
CA GLN A 88 14.40 14.71 -11.16
C GLN A 88 14.32 15.96 -10.29
N GLN A 89 13.55 15.94 -9.20
CA GLN A 89 13.47 17.04 -8.25
C GLN A 89 14.84 17.35 -7.64
N ASN A 90 15.59 16.32 -7.24
CA ASN A 90 16.92 16.46 -6.65
C ASN A 90 17.96 16.95 -7.68
N LYS A 91 17.89 16.51 -8.95
CA LYS A 91 18.70 17.07 -10.05
C LYS A 91 18.38 18.55 -10.30
N GLY A 92 17.11 18.93 -10.28
CA GLY A 92 16.66 20.31 -10.46
C GLY A 92 17.18 21.23 -9.36
N LYS A 93 17.15 20.79 -8.10
CA LYS A 93 17.73 21.51 -6.95
C LYS A 93 19.24 21.73 -7.12
N LYS A 94 19.99 20.69 -7.45
CA LYS A 94 21.46 20.78 -7.71
C LYS A 94 21.81 21.70 -8.88
N LYS A 95 21.01 21.74 -9.94
CA LYS A 95 21.20 22.68 -11.06
C LYS A 95 20.91 24.13 -10.67
N LYS A 96 19.95 24.38 -9.78
CA LYS A 96 19.65 25.73 -9.27
C LYS A 96 20.75 26.25 -8.35
N GLU A 97 21.27 25.42 -7.45
CA GLU A 97 22.42 25.78 -6.58
C GLU A 97 23.67 26.14 -7.40
N LYS A 98 23.97 25.39 -8.47
CA LYS A 98 25.11 25.69 -9.35
C LYS A 98 24.94 26.95 -10.20
N ARG A 99 23.72 27.47 -10.36
CA ARG A 99 23.41 28.63 -11.22
C ARG A 99 23.29 29.94 -10.46
N THR A 100 23.28 29.92 -9.12
CA THR A 100 23.28 31.13 -8.30
C THR A 100 24.71 31.49 -7.92
N PRO A 101 25.32 32.54 -8.52
CA PRO A 101 26.71 32.92 -8.24
C PRO A 101 26.87 33.66 -6.89
N PHE A 102 25.78 34.00 -6.20
CA PHE A 102 25.78 34.92 -5.06
C PHE A 102 25.27 34.28 -3.76
N LYS A 103 25.91 33.20 -3.33
CA LYS A 103 25.91 32.82 -1.90
C LYS A 103 27.33 32.67 -1.39
N GLN A 104 28.05 33.78 -1.43
CA GLN A 104 29.19 34.06 -0.55
C GLN A 104 28.86 35.35 0.21
N SER A 105 28.35 35.22 1.43
CA SER A 105 28.65 36.08 2.58
C SER A 105 27.61 35.89 3.70
N SER A 106 28.14 35.70 4.91
CA SER A 106 27.54 35.64 6.25
C SER A 106 26.82 34.35 6.65
#